data_AF-A0A8B6G0R5-F1
#
_entry.id   AF-A0A8B6G0R5-F1
#
_cell.length_a   1.000
_cell.length_b   1.000
_cell.length_c   1.000
_cell.angle_alpha   90.00
_cell.angle_beta   90.00
_cell.angle_gamma   90.00
#
_symmetry.space_group_name_H-M   'P 1'
#
loop_
_entity.id
_entity.type
_entity.pdbx_description
1 polymer ?
#
loop_
_entity_poly.entity_id
_entity_poly.type
_entity_poly.pdbx_seq_one_letter_code
_entity_poly.pdbx_strand_id
1 'polypeptide(L)'
;MAARVFKIVASRPTKLLLQPFKTGTRVVRCQSAKAATYESTIENLPETRVTTLDNGVRVATEDSGIPTCTVGLWIDAGSRFENAKNNGTAHFLEHMAFKGTQKRSQTDLELEVENMGAHLNAYTSREQTVYYAKSFSKDVNKAVDVLSDILQNSTLGEQEIERERGVILREMQ
;
A
#
# COMPACT_ATOMS: atom_id res chain seq x y z
N MET A 1 11.79 5.10 16.28
CA MET A 1 10.38 4.65 16.20
C MET A 1 10.28 3.72 15.02
N ALA A 2 9.95 2.44 15.24
CA ALA A 2 10.20 1.38 14.27
C ALA A 2 9.01 1.17 13.33
N ALA A 3 9.13 1.63 12.08
CA ALA A 3 8.26 1.18 10.99
C ALA A 3 8.58 -0.29 10.72
N ARG A 4 7.66 -1.18 11.09
CA ARG A 4 8.00 -2.59 11.28
C ARG A 4 7.61 -3.49 10.13
N VAL A 5 6.84 -3.07 9.13
CA VAL A 5 6.64 -3.86 7.89
C VAL A 5 6.32 -2.94 6.70
N PHE A 6 7.11 -3.03 5.64
CA PHE A 6 6.79 -2.52 4.31
C PHE A 6 6.33 -3.71 3.47
N LYS A 7 5.03 -3.83 3.15
CA LYS A 7 4.55 -4.90 2.27
C LYS A 7 4.48 -4.39 0.83
N ILE A 8 5.28 -4.96 -0.06
CA ILE A 8 5.20 -4.75 -1.51
C ILE A 8 4.61 -6.00 -2.13
N VAL A 9 3.35 -5.95 -2.55
CA VAL A 9 2.80 -6.96 -3.44
C VAL A 9 2.98 -6.43 -4.86
N ALA A 10 4.00 -6.88 -5.59
CA ALA A 10 4.28 -6.39 -6.95
C ALA A 10 4.84 -7.49 -7.84
N SER A 11 4.48 -7.45 -9.13
CA SER A 11 4.95 -8.40 -10.14
C SER A 11 6.20 -7.93 -10.88
N ARG A 12 7.16 -8.84 -11.14
CA ARG A 12 8.24 -8.58 -12.10
C ARG A 12 7.70 -8.34 -13.52
N PRO A 13 8.31 -7.45 -14.33
CA PRO A 13 7.96 -7.32 -15.74
C PRO A 13 8.43 -8.56 -16.51
N THR A 14 7.51 -9.45 -16.87
CA THR A 14 7.78 -10.60 -17.73
C THR A 14 7.99 -10.12 -19.17
N LYS A 15 9.17 -10.41 -19.75
CA LYS A 15 9.38 -10.29 -21.20
C LYS A 15 8.41 -11.22 -21.92
N LEU A 16 7.45 -10.64 -22.63
CA LEU A 16 6.48 -11.36 -23.45
C LEU A 16 7.20 -11.98 -24.66
N LEU A 17 7.64 -13.23 -24.53
CA LEU A 17 8.13 -14.04 -25.65
C LEU A 17 6.91 -14.53 -26.43
N LEU A 18 6.51 -13.77 -27.45
CA LEU A 18 5.50 -14.17 -28.43
C LEU A 18 6.02 -15.39 -29.20
N GLN A 19 5.44 -16.57 -28.96
CA GLN A 19 5.62 -17.72 -29.84
C GLN A 19 4.48 -17.78 -30.88
N PRO A 20 4.77 -18.14 -32.13
CA PRO A 20 3.80 -18.12 -33.21
C PRO A 20 2.76 -19.23 -33.05
N PHE A 21 1.49 -18.87 -33.26
CA PHE A 21 0.33 -19.75 -33.19
C PHE A 21 0.32 -20.69 -34.41
N LYS A 22 0.49 -22.01 -34.19
CA LYS A 22 0.31 -23.02 -35.25
C LYS A 22 -1.15 -23.47 -35.28
N THR A 23 -1.81 -23.19 -36.38
CA THR A 23 -3.18 -23.62 -36.71
C THR A 23 -3.23 -25.13 -36.87
N GLY A 24 -3.91 -25.80 -35.93
CA GLY A 24 -4.23 -27.22 -36.02
C GLY A 24 -5.49 -27.50 -35.20
N THR A 25 -6.56 -27.90 -35.89
CA THR A 25 -7.87 -28.23 -35.29
C THR A 25 -7.71 -29.45 -34.38
N ARG A 26 -7.46 -29.21 -33.09
CA ARG A 26 -7.39 -30.26 -32.08
C ARG A 26 -8.61 -30.12 -31.19
N VAL A 27 -9.52 -31.08 -31.26
CA VAL A 27 -10.65 -31.22 -30.34
C VAL A 27 -10.07 -31.31 -28.92
N VAL A 28 -10.17 -30.22 -28.16
CA VAL A 28 -9.73 -30.19 -26.77
C VAL A 28 -10.78 -30.95 -25.96
N ARG A 29 -10.51 -32.23 -25.73
CA ARG A 29 -11.25 -33.04 -24.77
C ARG A 29 -11.08 -32.37 -23.42
N CYS A 30 -12.14 -31.73 -22.92
CA CYS A 30 -12.15 -31.14 -21.59
C CYS A 30 -12.01 -32.29 -20.58
N GLN A 31 -10.78 -32.53 -20.12
CA GLN A 31 -10.55 -33.41 -18.98
C GLN A 31 -11.09 -32.68 -17.77
N SER A 32 -12.00 -33.30 -17.01
CA SER A 32 -12.46 -32.74 -15.74
C SER A 32 -11.23 -32.53 -14.87
N ALA A 33 -10.87 -31.27 -14.62
CA ALA A 33 -9.80 -30.95 -13.68
C ALA A 33 -10.19 -31.58 -12.33
N LYS A 34 -9.34 -32.47 -11.81
CA LYS A 34 -9.47 -32.94 -10.42
C LYS A 34 -9.48 -31.69 -9.54
N ALA A 35 -10.48 -31.56 -8.66
CA ALA A 35 -10.50 -30.49 -7.69
C ALA A 35 -9.18 -30.53 -6.90
N ALA A 36 -8.44 -29.41 -6.92
CA ALA A 36 -7.20 -29.30 -6.16
C ALA A 36 -7.50 -29.55 -4.69
N THR A 37 -6.74 -30.45 -4.07
CA THR A 37 -6.84 -30.69 -2.63
C THR A 37 -6.32 -29.47 -1.88
N TYR A 38 -6.86 -29.18 -0.69
CA TYR A 38 -6.45 -28.04 0.13
C TYR A 38 -4.93 -28.00 0.36
N GLU A 39 -4.32 -29.14 0.69
CA GLU A 39 -2.87 -29.30 0.90
C GLU A 39 -2.06 -28.88 -0.32
N SER A 40 -2.42 -29.39 -1.51
CA SER A 40 -1.76 -29.05 -2.78
C SER A 40 -1.92 -27.58 -3.16
N THR A 41 -2.92 -26.88 -2.62
CA THR A 41 -3.14 -25.46 -2.92
C THR A 41 -2.24 -24.57 -2.06
N ILE A 42 -2.00 -24.96 -0.80
CA ILE A 42 -1.07 -24.24 0.10
C ILE A 42 0.36 -24.31 -0.42
N GLU A 43 0.79 -25.47 -0.89
CA GLU A 43 2.15 -25.65 -1.42
C GLU A 43 2.44 -24.78 -2.65
N ASN A 44 1.41 -24.41 -3.41
CA ASN A 44 1.52 -23.60 -4.63
C ASN A 44 1.34 -22.09 -4.38
N LEU A 45 1.19 -21.64 -3.13
CA LEU A 45 1.10 -20.21 -2.82
C LEU A 45 2.45 -19.51 -3.06
N PRO A 46 2.45 -18.28 -3.58
CA PRO A 46 3.68 -17.51 -3.72
C PRO A 46 4.29 -17.26 -2.34
N GLU A 47 5.59 -17.56 -2.21
CA GLU A 47 6.32 -17.34 -0.97
C GLU A 47 6.43 -15.83 -0.67
N THR A 48 6.13 -15.45 0.58
CA THR A 48 6.40 -14.08 1.05
C THR A 48 7.85 -13.97 1.50
N ARG A 49 8.66 -13.20 0.76
CA ARG A 49 10.04 -12.93 1.13
C ARG A 49 10.09 -11.78 2.14
N VAL A 50 10.85 -11.95 3.22
CA VAL A 50 11.09 -10.88 4.21
C VAL A 50 12.58 -10.54 4.24
N THR A 51 12.90 -9.28 4.01
CA THR A 51 14.25 -8.71 4.17
C THR A 51 14.25 -7.66 5.27
N THR A 52 15.36 -7.49 5.97
CA THR A 52 15.53 -6.43 6.98
C THR A 52 16.63 -5.50 6.52
N LEU A 53 16.34 -4.20 6.44
CA LEU A 53 17.29 -3.16 6.10
C LEU A 53 18.16 -2.79 7.30
N ASP A 54 19.30 -2.15 7.05
CA ASP A 54 20.27 -1.76 8.10
C ASP A 54 19.67 -0.82 9.16
N ASN A 55 18.64 -0.05 8.79
CA ASN A 55 17.90 0.85 9.69
C ASN A 55 16.82 0.12 10.52
N GLY A 56 16.71 -1.21 10.41
CA GLY A 56 15.75 -2.04 11.14
C GLY A 56 14.35 -2.11 10.52
N VAL A 57 14.10 -1.44 9.38
CA VAL A 57 12.84 -1.57 8.65
C VAL A 57 12.79 -2.94 7.97
N ARG A 58 11.69 -3.67 8.16
CA ARG A 58 11.45 -4.94 7.48
C ARG A 58 10.66 -4.69 6.20
N VAL A 59 11.09 -5.29 5.09
CA VAL A 59 10.43 -5.26 3.80
C VAL A 59 9.94 -6.67 3.48
N ALA A 60 8.64 -6.85 3.45
CA ALA A 60 7.97 -8.09 3.04
C ALA A 60 7.49 -7.95 1.59
N THR A 61 7.84 -8.87 0.71
CA THR A 61 7.41 -8.83 -0.69
C THR A 61 6.79 -10.14 -1.12
N GLU A 62 5.69 -10.06 -1.87
CA GLU A 62 4.96 -11.20 -2.42
C GLU A 62 4.69 -10.93 -3.89
N ASP A 63 5.19 -11.79 -4.79
CA ASP A 63 4.97 -11.65 -6.24
C ASP A 63 3.88 -12.64 -6.68
N SER A 64 2.74 -12.09 -7.07
CA SER A 64 1.58 -12.84 -7.55
C SER A 64 1.43 -12.83 -9.08
N GLY A 65 2.33 -12.17 -9.83
CA GLY A 65 2.27 -12.05 -11.29
C GLY A 65 1.13 -11.17 -11.83
N ILE A 66 0.47 -10.39 -10.98
CA ILE A 66 -0.69 -9.54 -11.34
C ILE A 66 -0.21 -8.16 -11.83
N PRO A 67 -0.85 -7.54 -12.84
CA PRO A 67 -0.46 -6.23 -13.37
C PRO A 67 -0.71 -5.04 -12.42
N THR A 68 -1.31 -5.29 -11.25
CA THR A 68 -1.54 -4.32 -10.18
C THR A 68 -0.76 -4.72 -8.93
N CYS A 69 -0.39 -3.71 -8.16
CA CYS A 69 0.37 -3.86 -6.94
C CYS A 69 -0.29 -3.09 -5.80
N THR A 70 -0.06 -3.55 -4.58
CA THR A 70 -0.33 -2.76 -3.37
C THR A 70 0.96 -2.61 -2.61
N VAL A 71 1.33 -1.36 -2.33
CA VAL A 71 2.50 -0.99 -1.53
C VAL A 71 1.97 -0.32 -0.28
N GLY A 72 2.48 -0.67 0.89
CA GLY A 72 2.09 0.04 2.10
C GLY A 72 3.11 -0.06 3.22
N LEU A 73 3.00 0.88 4.14
CA LEU A 73 3.75 0.91 5.38
C LEU A 73 2.82 0.61 6.56
N TRP A 74 3.18 -0.40 7.33
CA TRP A 74 2.55 -0.74 8.61
C TRP A 74 3.44 -0.25 9.75
N ILE A 75 2.91 0.67 10.53
CA ILE A 75 3.57 1.30 11.66
C ILE A 75 2.96 0.75 12.94
N ASP A 76 3.82 0.34 13.87
CA ASP A 76 3.47 -0.10 15.23
C ASP A 76 3.17 1.13 16.09
N ALA A 77 2.04 1.78 15.77
CA ALA A 77 1.55 3.02 16.37
C ALA A 77 0.01 3.04 16.28
N GLY A 78 -0.65 3.69 17.23
CA GLY A 78 -2.10 3.70 17.33
C GLY A 78 -2.55 4.19 18.70
N SER A 79 -3.85 4.24 18.95
CA SER A 79 -4.39 4.82 20.19
C SER A 79 -3.97 4.11 21.48
N ARG A 80 -3.52 2.85 21.41
CA ARG A 80 -2.93 2.12 22.56
C ARG A 80 -1.62 2.74 23.04
N PHE A 81 -0.88 3.40 22.15
CA PHE A 81 0.40 4.04 22.47
C PHE A 81 0.24 5.50 22.88
N GLU A 82 -0.99 6.00 22.92
CA GLU A 82 -1.34 7.35 23.35
C GLU A 82 -1.63 7.41 24.85
N ASN A 83 -1.63 8.62 25.40
CA ASN A 83 -1.98 8.93 26.78
C ASN A 83 -3.11 9.97 26.81
N ALA A 84 -3.60 10.29 28.00
CA ALA A 84 -4.73 11.20 28.16
C ALA A 84 -4.51 12.60 27.54
N LYS A 85 -3.26 13.04 27.33
CA LYS A 85 -2.95 14.35 26.75
C LYS A 85 -2.88 14.35 25.22
N ASN A 86 -2.59 13.21 24.59
CA ASN A 86 -2.41 13.11 23.14
C ASN A 86 -3.32 12.04 22.50
N ASN A 87 -4.36 11.61 23.21
CA ASN A 87 -5.35 10.69 22.69
C ASN A 87 -6.04 11.27 21.44
N GLY A 88 -6.09 10.48 20.38
CA GLY A 88 -6.60 10.89 19.06
C GLY A 88 -5.55 11.44 18.11
N THR A 89 -4.27 11.54 18.50
CA THR A 89 -3.21 12.05 17.63
C THR A 89 -2.98 11.17 16.42
N ALA A 90 -3.08 9.84 16.54
CA ALA A 90 -2.92 8.89 15.46
C ALA A 90 -3.98 9.12 14.38
N HIS A 91 -5.26 9.19 14.78
CA HIS A 91 -6.37 9.50 13.88
C HIS A 91 -6.21 10.89 13.26
N PHE A 92 -5.83 11.89 14.06
CA PHE A 92 -5.59 13.24 13.55
C PHE A 92 -4.46 13.26 12.51
N LEU A 93 -3.37 12.54 12.75
CA LEU A 93 -2.24 12.43 11.83
C LEU A 93 -2.63 11.71 10.52
N GLU A 94 -3.55 10.75 10.59
CA GLU A 94 -4.14 10.10 9.41
C GLU A 94 -4.79 11.12 8.47
N HIS A 95 -5.65 11.99 9.01
CA HIS A 95 -6.29 13.07 8.26
C HIS A 95 -5.29 14.06 7.66
N MET A 96 -4.23 14.36 8.43
CA MET A 96 -3.24 15.35 8.04
C MET A 96 -2.22 14.83 7.02
N ALA A 97 -1.97 13.52 6.99
CA ALA A 97 -0.92 12.92 6.15
C ALA A 97 -1.10 13.24 4.65
N PHE A 98 -2.35 13.42 4.19
CA PHE A 98 -2.65 13.70 2.79
C PHE A 98 -2.76 15.21 2.45
N LYS A 99 -2.52 16.11 3.41
CA LYS A 99 -2.69 17.57 3.22
C LYS A 99 -1.46 18.28 2.66
N GLY A 100 -0.60 17.54 1.98
CA GLY A 100 0.61 18.03 1.33
C GLY A 100 1.89 17.74 2.11
N THR A 101 2.98 17.86 1.37
CA THR A 101 4.35 17.65 1.82
C THR A 101 5.20 18.88 1.48
N GLN A 102 6.45 18.93 1.94
CA GLN A 102 7.37 20.00 1.57
C GLN A 102 7.65 20.05 0.05
N LYS A 103 7.53 18.91 -0.63
CA LYS A 103 7.80 18.77 -2.07
C LYS A 103 6.55 18.94 -2.92
N ARG A 104 5.37 18.59 -2.41
CA ARG A 104 4.11 18.51 -3.15
C ARG A 104 3.01 19.23 -2.38
N SER A 105 2.31 20.16 -3.03
CA SER A 105 1.07 20.68 -2.44
C SER A 105 0.01 19.57 -2.34
N GLN A 106 -1.05 19.78 -1.54
CA GLN A 106 -2.16 18.82 -1.46
C GLN A 106 -2.73 18.51 -2.86
N THR A 107 -2.98 19.55 -3.67
CA THR A 107 -3.54 19.39 -5.02
C THR A 107 -2.58 18.67 -5.96
N ASP A 108 -1.27 18.95 -5.88
CA ASP A 108 -0.29 18.26 -6.70
C ASP A 108 -0.19 16.78 -6.33
N LEU A 109 -0.26 16.47 -5.03
CA LEU A 109 -0.25 15.10 -4.53
C LEU A 109 -1.46 14.32 -5.01
N GLU A 110 -2.66 14.90 -4.88
CA GLU A 110 -3.91 14.32 -5.37
C GLU A 110 -3.85 14.09 -6.89
N LEU A 111 -3.43 15.11 -7.65
CA LEU A 111 -3.34 15.04 -9.11
C LEU A 111 -2.28 14.03 -9.60
N GLU A 112 -1.13 13.93 -8.93
CA GLU A 112 -0.08 12.95 -9.27
C GLU A 112 -0.60 11.51 -9.11
N VAL A 113 -1.34 11.26 -8.02
CA VAL A 113 -1.91 9.96 -7.67
C VAL A 113 -3.06 9.59 -8.59
N GLU A 114 -3.93 10.53 -8.92
CA GLU A 114 -5.03 10.33 -9.87
C GLU A 114 -4.52 10.08 -11.29
N ASN A 115 -3.52 10.86 -11.74
CA ASN A 115 -2.95 10.71 -13.09
C ASN A 115 -2.26 9.35 -13.30
N MET A 116 -1.69 8.76 -12.26
CA MET A 116 -1.14 7.41 -12.33
C MET A 116 -2.21 6.30 -12.21
N GLY A 117 -3.48 6.67 -11.99
CA GLY A 117 -4.57 5.74 -11.74
C GLY A 117 -4.38 4.95 -10.43
N ALA A 118 -3.68 5.54 -9.46
CA ALA A 118 -3.46 4.92 -8.16
C ALA A 118 -4.55 5.32 -7.17
N HIS A 119 -4.73 4.49 -6.15
CA HIS A 119 -5.57 4.79 -5.00
C HIS A 119 -4.72 4.80 -3.74
N LEU A 120 -4.59 5.97 -3.12
CA LEU A 120 -4.01 6.12 -1.80
C LEU A 120 -5.09 6.01 -0.74
N ASN A 121 -4.74 5.37 0.38
CA ASN A 121 -5.58 5.37 1.56
C ASN A 121 -4.74 5.16 2.82
N ALA A 122 -5.33 5.45 3.98
CA ALA A 122 -4.79 5.13 5.28
C ALA A 122 -5.88 4.55 6.18
N TYR A 123 -5.46 3.95 7.28
CA TYR A 123 -6.33 3.69 8.42
C TYR A 123 -5.51 3.63 9.70
N THR A 124 -6.15 3.99 10.79
CA THR A 124 -5.63 3.84 12.14
C THR A 124 -6.44 2.83 12.95
N SER A 125 -5.74 2.14 13.83
CA SER A 125 -6.30 1.19 14.79
C SER A 125 -5.69 1.46 16.16
N ARG A 126 -6.02 0.60 17.14
CA ARG A 126 -5.43 0.68 18.48
C ARG A 126 -3.93 0.48 18.47
N GLU A 127 -3.41 -0.41 17.63
CA GLU A 127 -1.99 -0.80 17.66
C GLU A 127 -1.26 -0.57 16.35
N GLN A 128 -1.99 -0.22 15.28
CA GLN A 128 -1.42 -0.11 13.95
C GLN A 128 -1.95 1.11 13.21
N THR A 129 -1.05 1.82 12.56
CA THR A 129 -1.36 2.87 11.58
C THR A 129 -0.78 2.44 10.25
N VAL A 130 -1.60 2.48 9.22
CA VAL A 130 -1.25 1.93 7.91
C VAL A 130 -1.50 2.97 6.84
N TYR A 131 -0.51 3.15 5.97
CA TYR A 131 -0.61 3.98 4.77
C TYR A 131 -0.30 3.10 3.57
N TYR A 132 -1.20 3.06 2.59
CA TYR A 132 -1.00 2.20 1.42
C TYR A 132 -1.47 2.86 0.13
N ALA A 133 -0.85 2.39 -0.96
CA ALA A 133 -1.11 2.78 -2.33
C ALA A 133 -1.42 1.54 -3.15
N LYS A 134 -2.54 1.54 -3.85
CA LYS A 134 -2.83 0.58 -4.92
C LYS A 134 -2.48 1.23 -6.25
N SER A 135 -1.66 0.59 -7.07
CA SER A 135 -1.22 1.15 -8.35
C SER A 135 -0.93 0.04 -9.36
N PHE A 136 -0.52 0.39 -10.57
CA PHE A 136 0.00 -0.58 -11.53
C PHE A 136 1.40 -1.04 -11.13
N SER A 137 1.73 -2.31 -11.41
CA SER A 137 3.04 -2.89 -11.07
C SER A 137 4.24 -2.13 -11.68
N LYS A 138 4.03 -1.41 -12.78
CA LYS A 138 5.04 -0.54 -13.41
C LYS A 138 5.33 0.75 -12.62
N ASP A 139 4.39 1.20 -11.79
CA ASP A 139 4.46 2.46 -11.05
C ASP A 139 4.78 2.27 -9.55
N VAL A 140 5.22 1.06 -9.15
CA VAL A 140 5.64 0.74 -7.78
C VAL A 140 6.63 1.76 -7.23
N ASN A 141 7.66 2.11 -8.01
CA ASN A 141 8.69 3.06 -7.56
C ASN A 141 8.11 4.44 -7.23
N LYS A 142 7.12 4.91 -8.00
CA LYS A 142 6.44 6.18 -7.73
C LYS A 142 5.55 6.08 -6.49
N ALA A 143 4.82 4.98 -6.34
CA ALA A 143 4.00 4.75 -5.16
C ALA A 143 4.84 4.72 -3.86
N VAL A 144 6.03 4.11 -3.91
CA VAL A 144 7.00 4.13 -2.80
C VAL A 144 7.51 5.55 -2.53
N ASP A 145 7.86 6.33 -3.57
CA ASP A 145 8.31 7.72 -3.42
C ASP A 145 7.23 8.60 -2.76
N VAL A 146 5.98 8.48 -3.22
CA VAL A 146 4.83 9.22 -2.67
C VAL A 146 4.59 8.85 -1.21
N LEU A 147 4.56 7.55 -0.87
CA LEU A 147 4.38 7.11 0.51
C LEU A 147 5.53 7.59 1.42
N SER A 148 6.77 7.53 0.92
CA SER A 148 7.95 8.00 1.65
C SER A 148 7.89 9.49 1.93
N ASP A 149 7.45 10.29 0.95
CA ASP A 149 7.33 11.74 1.07
C ASP A 149 6.24 12.16 2.05
N ILE A 150 5.06 11.51 1.96
CA ILE A 150 3.94 11.73 2.90
C ILE A 150 4.39 11.51 4.34
N LEU A 151 5.15 10.44 4.59
CA LEU A 151 5.49 10.04 5.95
C LEU A 151 6.65 10.82 6.57
N GLN A 152 7.58 11.30 5.74
CA GLN A 152 8.79 11.97 6.25
C GLN A 152 8.70 13.50 6.14
N ASN A 153 7.97 14.02 5.15
CA ASN A 153 8.01 15.43 4.78
C ASN A 153 6.62 16.10 4.82
N SER A 154 5.64 15.57 5.55
CA SER A 154 4.34 16.24 5.71
C SER A 154 4.52 17.62 6.37
N THR A 155 3.81 18.64 5.86
CA THR A 155 3.95 20.03 6.30
C THR A 155 3.20 20.35 7.59
N LEU A 156 2.10 19.64 7.86
CA LEU A 156 1.25 19.81 9.04
C LEU A 156 0.86 21.29 9.28
N GLY A 157 0.39 21.98 8.24
CA GLY A 157 0.04 23.41 8.29
C GLY A 157 -1.09 23.72 9.28
N GLU A 158 -0.98 24.85 9.99
CA GLU A 158 -1.97 25.26 11.02
C GLU A 158 -3.38 25.45 10.44
N GLN A 159 -3.49 25.97 9.21
CA GLN A 159 -4.79 26.17 8.57
C GLN A 159 -5.47 24.84 8.27
N GLU A 160 -4.71 23.85 7.81
CA GLU A 160 -5.17 22.50 7.50
C GLU A 160 -5.55 21.77 8.79
N ILE A 161 -4.79 21.94 9.88
CA ILE A 161 -5.12 21.41 11.20
C ILE A 161 -6.50 21.91 11.66
N GLU A 162 -6.76 23.21 11.59
CA GLU A 162 -8.05 23.74 12.04
C GLU A 162 -9.22 23.31 11.14
N ARG A 163 -8.99 23.13 9.84
CA ARG A 163 -9.99 22.56 8.93
C ARG A 163 -10.30 21.11 9.26
N GLU A 164 -9.27 20.27 9.40
CA GLU A 164 -9.44 18.84 9.69
C GLU A 164 -9.98 18.59 11.09
N ARG A 165 -9.67 19.45 12.07
CA ARG A 165 -10.33 19.41 13.38
C ARG A 165 -11.85 19.46 13.24
N GLY A 166 -12.36 20.35 12.37
CA GLY A 166 -13.80 20.45 12.09
C GLY A 166 -14.37 19.21 11.39
N VAL A 167 -13.59 18.54 10.53
CA VAL A 167 -13.98 17.28 9.87
C VAL A 167 -14.09 16.16 10.90
N ILE A 168 -13.04 15.95 11.69
CA ILE A 168 -12.96 14.89 12.71
C ILE A 168 -14.08 15.05 13.75
N LEU A 169 -14.37 16.27 14.19
CA LEU A 169 -15.47 16.53 15.13
C LEU A 169 -16.85 16.15 14.57
N ARG A 170 -17.03 16.19 13.24
CA ARG A 170 -18.28 15.74 12.59
C ARG A 170 -18.34 14.23 12.43
N GLU A 171 -17.22 13.56 12.25
CA GLU A 171 -17.17 12.09 12.16
C GLU A 171 -17.47 11.40 13.49
N MET A 172 -17.29 12.10 14.60
CA MET A 172 -17.64 11.61 15.93
C MET A 172 -19.15 11.67 16.25
N GLN A 173 -19.95 12.34 15.41
CA GLN A 173 -21.41 12.53 15.61
C GLN A 173 -22.21 11.41 14.94
#